data_AF-H2ZVW4-F1
#
_entry.id   AF-H2ZVW4-F1
#
_cell.length_a   1.000
_cell.length_b   1.000
_cell.length_c   1.000
_cell.angle_alpha   90.00
_cell.angle_beta   90.00
_cell.angle_gamma   90.00
#
_symmetry.space_group_name_H-M   'P 1'
#
loop_
_entity.id
_entity.type
_entity.pdbx_description
1 polymer ?
#
loop_
_entity_poly.entity_id
_entity_poly.type
_entity_poly.pdbx_seq_one_letter_code
_entity_poly.pdbx_strand_id
1 'polypeptide(L)'
;MWTGLGLLLALCVLSRGRAESQGKSTRCKEPPTWYIGEENPMLESRGKVTVVALLQASSFYIILYVSRMDDLHLKLENEGLVNISYMIVNHQGEYSQHKHNLLKQRVSEFIPVYKQDMEKPNVWNLLNGNKDDFLIYDRCGRLVYHLGLPYSVLHFPYMEEAIRIAFCETRCGNCSFTVKDINEICNRTENTDEPVEEPPPTSVPDPPQQNPQHHGAHRHHRQHGHQ
;
A
#
# COMPACT_ATOMS: atom_id res chain seq x y z
N MET A 1 64.95 -14.40 -30.16
CA MET A 1 64.04 -14.63 -31.32
C MET A 1 62.71 -15.03 -30.73
N TRP A 2 61.56 -14.36 -30.78
CA TRP A 2 60.96 -13.19 -31.46
C TRP A 2 59.95 -12.59 -30.43
N THR A 3 59.85 -11.26 -30.20
CA THR A 3 58.85 -10.31 -30.77
C THR A 3 57.52 -10.97 -31.18
N GLY A 4 56.30 -10.54 -30.83
CA GLY A 4 55.74 -9.30 -30.28
C GLY A 4 54.27 -9.19 -30.75
N LEU A 5 53.46 -8.36 -30.07
CA LEU A 5 52.10 -7.88 -30.41
C LEU A 5 51.00 -8.95 -30.50
N GLY A 6 49.76 -8.78 -30.03
CA GLY A 6 48.85 -7.69 -29.67
C GLY A 6 47.56 -8.39 -29.19
N LEU A 7 46.42 -7.81 -28.80
CA LEU A 7 45.86 -6.48 -28.80
C LEU A 7 44.74 -6.53 -27.72
N LEU A 8 44.47 -5.41 -27.05
CA LEU A 8 43.39 -5.24 -26.07
C LEU A 8 42.00 -5.57 -26.63
N LEU A 9 41.19 -6.32 -25.86
CA LEU A 9 39.73 -6.21 -25.87
C LEU A 9 39.21 -6.21 -24.42
N ALA A 10 39.31 -5.04 -23.78
CA ALA A 10 38.45 -4.71 -22.66
C ALA A 10 37.03 -4.50 -23.21
N LEU A 11 36.25 -5.59 -23.27
CA LEU A 11 34.82 -5.52 -23.50
C LEU A 11 34.15 -5.05 -22.22
N CYS A 12 33.95 -3.73 -22.13
CA CYS A 12 33.06 -3.09 -21.19
C CYS A 12 31.68 -3.76 -21.25
N VAL A 13 31.36 -4.59 -20.26
CA VAL A 13 29.96 -4.89 -19.93
C VAL A 13 29.42 -3.66 -19.25
N LEU A 14 29.14 -2.61 -20.04
CA LEU A 14 28.03 -1.74 -19.71
C LEU A 14 26.80 -2.62 -19.91
N SER A 15 26.36 -3.25 -18.81
CA SER A 15 25.01 -3.75 -18.66
C SER A 15 24.10 -2.56 -18.91
N ARG A 16 23.78 -2.43 -20.20
CA ARG A 16 22.62 -1.82 -20.83
C ARG A 16 21.66 -1.36 -19.74
N GLY A 17 21.81 -0.09 -19.35
CA GLY A 17 20.74 0.64 -18.70
C GLY A 17 19.52 0.39 -19.56
N ARG A 18 18.60 -0.40 -19.02
CA ARG A 18 17.29 -0.63 -19.60
C ARG A 18 16.68 0.76 -19.62
N ALA A 19 16.75 1.42 -20.77
CA ALA A 19 15.83 2.49 -21.06
C ALA A 19 14.45 1.89 -20.76
N GLU A 20 13.83 2.38 -19.68
CA GLU A 20 12.42 2.17 -19.43
C GLU A 20 11.75 2.51 -20.74
N SER A 21 11.28 1.49 -21.46
CA SER A 21 10.40 1.74 -22.59
C SER A 21 9.30 2.59 -21.98
N GLN A 22 9.13 3.82 -22.46
CA GLN A 22 7.96 4.62 -22.19
C GLN A 22 6.77 3.86 -22.80
N GLY A 23 6.35 2.81 -22.10
CA GLY A 23 5.04 2.22 -22.24
C GLY A 23 4.10 3.37 -22.01
N LYS A 24 3.21 3.57 -22.98
CA LYS A 24 2.22 4.65 -22.99
C LYS A 24 1.57 4.70 -21.61
N SER A 25 1.92 5.69 -20.79
CA SER A 25 1.52 5.76 -19.38
C SER A 25 0.03 5.46 -19.23
N THR A 26 -0.32 4.52 -18.35
CA THR A 26 -1.71 4.19 -18.02
C THR A 26 -2.36 5.26 -17.15
N ARG A 27 -1.58 6.21 -16.63
CA ARG A 27 -2.08 7.35 -15.87
C ARG A 27 -3.08 8.19 -16.67
N CYS A 28 -4.06 8.70 -15.95
CA CYS A 28 -5.13 9.56 -16.42
C CYS A 28 -5.97 8.97 -17.55
N LYS A 29 -6.09 7.64 -17.55
CA LYS A 29 -7.01 6.89 -18.42
C LYS A 29 -7.98 6.11 -17.56
N GLU A 30 -9.19 5.92 -18.08
CA GLU A 30 -10.13 4.98 -17.50
C GLU A 30 -9.62 3.54 -17.69
N PRO A 31 -9.93 2.63 -16.75
CA PRO A 31 -9.61 1.23 -16.94
C PRO A 31 -10.46 0.64 -18.07
N PRO A 32 -10.04 -0.47 -18.70
CA PRO A 32 -10.93 -1.27 -19.53
C PRO A 32 -12.21 -1.61 -18.75
N THR A 33 -13.35 -1.73 -19.43
CA THR A 33 -14.59 -2.13 -18.77
C THR A 33 -14.45 -3.56 -18.22
N TRP A 34 -14.84 -3.76 -16.97
CA TRP A 34 -14.85 -5.06 -16.30
C TRP A 34 -16.10 -5.19 -15.43
N TYR A 35 -16.48 -6.44 -15.14
CA TYR A 35 -17.69 -6.79 -14.42
C TYR A 35 -17.41 -7.87 -13.38
N ILE A 36 -18.21 -7.87 -12.31
CA ILE A 36 -18.30 -8.98 -11.37
C ILE A 36 -19.76 -9.42 -11.34
N GLY A 37 -20.05 -10.58 -11.94
CA GLY A 37 -21.42 -10.95 -12.24
C GLY A 37 -22.04 -9.95 -13.23
N GLU A 38 -23.08 -9.26 -12.80
CA GLU A 38 -23.79 -8.23 -13.58
C GLU A 38 -23.38 -6.79 -13.19
N GLU A 39 -22.60 -6.63 -12.12
CA GLU A 39 -22.20 -5.33 -11.58
C GLU A 39 -20.97 -4.78 -12.30
N ASN A 40 -20.93 -3.46 -12.47
CA ASN A 40 -19.74 -2.71 -12.92
C ASN A 40 -19.29 -1.78 -11.78
N PRO A 41 -18.36 -2.22 -10.92
CA PRO A 41 -17.99 -1.47 -9.72
C PRO A 41 -17.41 -0.08 -10.01
N MET A 42 -16.73 0.09 -11.16
CA MET A 42 -16.16 1.39 -11.56
C MET A 42 -17.23 2.39 -12.02
N LEU A 43 -18.37 1.93 -12.51
CA LEU A 43 -19.47 2.80 -12.89
C LEU A 43 -20.21 3.29 -11.64
N GLU A 44 -20.42 2.40 -10.67
CA GLU A 44 -21.07 2.72 -9.38
C GLU A 44 -20.25 3.66 -8.51
N SER A 45 -18.93 3.70 -8.70
CA SER A 45 -18.02 4.56 -7.95
C SER A 45 -17.83 5.96 -8.55
N ARG A 46 -18.49 6.30 -9.68
CA ARG A 46 -18.38 7.63 -10.30
C ARG A 46 -18.78 8.74 -9.32
N GLY A 47 -18.02 9.83 -9.35
CA GLY A 47 -18.14 10.94 -8.40
C GLY A 47 -17.34 10.78 -7.11
N LYS A 48 -16.80 9.58 -6.85
CA LYS A 48 -15.95 9.27 -5.70
C LYS A 48 -14.52 8.98 -6.13
N VAL A 49 -13.55 9.30 -5.28
CA VAL A 49 -12.21 8.71 -5.43
C VAL A 49 -12.36 7.22 -5.20
N THR A 50 -11.77 6.39 -6.06
CA THR A 50 -11.94 4.93 -5.98
C THR A 50 -10.60 4.25 -5.74
N VAL A 51 -10.52 3.42 -4.71
CA VAL A 51 -9.36 2.62 -4.34
C VAL A 51 -9.67 1.16 -4.62
N VAL A 52 -9.01 0.58 -5.63
CA VAL A 52 -9.13 -0.83 -5.99
C VAL A 52 -7.90 -1.57 -5.49
N ALA A 53 -8.09 -2.53 -4.60
CA ALA A 53 -7.03 -3.38 -4.06
C ALA A 53 -7.06 -4.77 -4.73
N LEU A 54 -5.94 -5.19 -5.30
CA LEU A 54 -5.80 -6.50 -5.94
C LEU A 54 -5.20 -7.51 -4.96
N LEU A 55 -6.05 -8.10 -4.11
CA LEU A 55 -5.59 -8.96 -3.01
C LEU A 55 -5.81 -10.44 -3.27
N GLN A 56 -4.80 -11.24 -2.97
CA GLN A 56 -4.91 -12.69 -3.01
C GLN A 56 -5.15 -13.20 -1.59
N ALA A 57 -6.32 -13.78 -1.35
CA ALA A 57 -6.66 -14.48 -0.13
C ALA A 57 -5.74 -15.70 0.06
N SER A 58 -4.56 -15.49 0.66
CA SER A 58 -3.47 -16.46 0.66
C SER A 58 -3.16 -17.05 2.05
N SER A 59 -3.16 -16.30 3.14
CA SER A 59 -3.05 -16.83 4.53
C SER A 59 -3.18 -15.68 5.56
N PHE A 60 -2.89 -15.95 6.85
CA PHE A 60 -2.94 -15.06 8.03
C PHE A 60 -2.51 -13.60 7.79
N TYR A 61 -1.48 -13.38 6.96
CA TYR A 61 -0.99 -12.03 6.62
C TYR A 61 -2.07 -11.09 6.06
N ILE A 62 -3.12 -11.65 5.44
CA ILE A 62 -4.24 -10.87 4.90
C ILE A 62 -5.00 -10.12 6.00
N ILE A 63 -5.04 -10.62 7.23
CA ILE A 63 -5.78 -9.99 8.34
C ILE A 63 -5.14 -8.65 8.68
N LEU A 64 -3.83 -8.67 8.94
CA LEU A 64 -3.08 -7.47 9.30
C LEU A 64 -3.04 -6.46 8.16
N TYR A 65 -3.01 -6.95 6.92
CA TYR A 65 -2.99 -6.11 5.75
C TYR A 65 -4.33 -5.39 5.58
N VAL A 66 -5.44 -6.13 5.66
CA VAL A 66 -6.77 -5.61 5.36
C VAL A 66 -7.30 -4.68 6.46
N SER A 67 -7.06 -4.97 7.75
CA SER A 67 -7.51 -4.08 8.83
C SER A 67 -6.94 -2.66 8.72
N ARG A 68 -5.73 -2.50 8.15
CA ARG A 68 -5.15 -1.17 7.91
C ARG A 68 -5.89 -0.38 6.83
N MET A 69 -6.60 -1.04 5.91
CA MET A 69 -7.46 -0.35 4.95
C MET A 69 -8.67 0.26 5.63
N ASP A 70 -9.30 -0.47 6.56
CA ASP A 70 -10.40 0.05 7.38
C ASP A 70 -9.91 1.20 8.26
N ASP A 71 -8.76 1.06 8.92
CA ASP A 71 -8.16 2.13 9.72
C ASP A 71 -7.91 3.40 8.88
N LEU A 72 -7.39 3.24 7.66
CA LEU A 72 -7.15 4.37 6.77
C LEU A 72 -8.46 4.98 6.27
N HIS A 73 -9.47 4.17 5.95
CA HIS A 73 -10.78 4.65 5.56
C HIS A 73 -11.38 5.54 6.66
N LEU A 74 -11.42 5.04 7.89
CA LEU A 74 -11.92 5.77 9.06
C LEU A 74 -11.10 7.04 9.34
N LYS A 75 -9.77 6.96 9.21
CA LYS A 75 -8.89 8.12 9.37
C LYS A 75 -9.27 9.23 8.39
N LEU A 76 -9.34 8.92 7.10
CA LEU A 76 -9.64 9.92 6.07
C LEU A 76 -11.07 10.45 6.18
N GLU A 77 -12.03 9.61 6.55
CA GLU A 77 -13.41 10.03 6.81
C GLU A 77 -13.50 11.03 7.97
N ASN A 78 -12.81 10.75 9.09
CA ASN A 78 -12.74 11.63 10.25
C ASN A 78 -12.09 13.00 9.94
N GLU A 79 -11.23 13.06 8.93
CA GLU A 79 -10.64 14.29 8.42
C GLU A 79 -11.52 15.01 7.38
N GLY A 80 -12.70 14.46 7.07
CA GLY A 80 -13.68 15.05 6.16
C GLY A 80 -13.61 14.54 4.72
N LEU A 81 -12.75 13.58 4.40
CA LEU A 81 -12.63 12.99 3.07
C LEU A 81 -13.67 11.86 2.86
N VAL A 82 -14.95 12.19 3.01
CA VAL A 82 -16.09 11.24 3.10
C VAL A 82 -16.53 10.59 1.77
N ASN A 83 -15.93 10.97 0.64
CA ASN A 83 -16.33 10.52 -0.71
C ASN A 83 -15.26 9.65 -1.39
N ILE A 84 -14.77 8.66 -0.65
CA ILE A 84 -13.81 7.66 -1.12
C ILE A 84 -14.49 6.28 -1.09
N SER A 85 -14.43 5.56 -2.21
CA SER A 85 -14.90 4.18 -2.34
C SER A 85 -13.70 3.24 -2.30
N TYR A 86 -13.74 2.24 -1.42
CA TYR A 86 -12.74 1.19 -1.33
C TYR A 86 -13.33 -0.12 -1.82
N MET A 87 -12.58 -0.91 -2.57
CA MET A 87 -13.01 -2.24 -2.97
C MET A 87 -11.82 -3.17 -3.13
N ILE A 88 -12.05 -4.46 -2.90
CA ILE A 88 -11.05 -5.50 -3.04
C ILE A 88 -11.49 -6.46 -4.14
N VAL A 89 -10.62 -6.69 -5.13
CA VAL A 89 -10.83 -7.71 -6.16
C VAL A 89 -9.99 -8.93 -5.81
N ASN A 90 -10.63 -9.99 -5.29
CA ASN A 90 -9.95 -11.22 -4.90
C ASN A 90 -9.35 -11.93 -6.12
N HIS A 91 -8.11 -12.42 -6.02
CA HIS A 91 -7.44 -13.16 -7.11
C HIS A 91 -8.28 -14.31 -7.66
N GLN A 92 -8.38 -14.46 -8.98
CA GLN A 92 -9.25 -15.44 -9.66
C GLN A 92 -8.90 -16.92 -9.40
N GLY A 93 -7.66 -17.21 -9.03
CA GLY A 93 -7.20 -18.60 -8.83
C GLY A 93 -7.98 -19.35 -7.75
N GLU A 94 -8.23 -20.63 -8.01
CA GLU A 94 -9.07 -21.54 -7.20
C GLU A 94 -8.84 -21.43 -5.69
N TYR A 95 -7.58 -21.47 -5.26
CA TYR A 95 -7.21 -21.37 -3.84
C TYR A 95 -7.72 -20.09 -3.18
N SER A 96 -7.59 -18.95 -3.87
CA SER A 96 -8.03 -17.65 -3.38
C SER A 96 -9.56 -17.55 -3.37
N GLN A 97 -10.22 -18.17 -4.35
CA GLN A 97 -11.68 -18.23 -4.44
C GLN A 97 -12.30 -19.04 -3.30
N HIS A 98 -11.68 -20.17 -2.92
CA HIS A 98 -12.10 -20.94 -1.74
C HIS A 98 -11.96 -20.15 -0.43
N LYS A 99 -10.99 -19.23 -0.36
CA LYS A 99 -10.74 -18.37 0.80
C LYS A 99 -11.43 -17.01 0.73
N HIS A 100 -12.28 -16.77 -0.27
CA HIS A 100 -12.99 -15.50 -0.43
C HIS A 100 -13.77 -15.09 0.83
N ASN A 101 -14.52 -16.02 1.43
CA ASN A 101 -15.30 -15.73 2.63
C ASN A 101 -14.41 -15.33 3.82
N LEU A 102 -13.22 -15.94 3.93
CA LEU A 102 -12.27 -15.57 4.96
C LEU A 102 -11.78 -14.14 4.75
N LEU A 103 -11.44 -13.74 3.52
CA LEU A 103 -11.06 -12.37 3.20
C LEU A 103 -12.19 -11.37 3.50
N LYS A 104 -13.43 -11.70 3.09
CA LYS A 104 -14.62 -10.87 3.32
C LYS A 104 -14.91 -10.64 4.81
N GLN A 105 -14.66 -11.63 5.67
CA GLN A 105 -14.84 -11.49 7.13
C GLN A 105 -13.76 -10.63 7.82
N ARG A 106 -12.73 -10.17 7.09
CA ARG A 106 -11.63 -9.36 7.66
C ARG A 106 -11.71 -7.87 7.34
N VAL A 107 -12.61 -7.48 6.45
CA VAL A 107 -12.95 -6.08 6.19
C VAL A 107 -14.27 -5.70 6.86
N SER A 108 -14.47 -4.41 7.09
CA SER A 108 -15.80 -3.86 7.31
C SER A 108 -16.72 -4.01 6.08
N GLU A 109 -18.03 -3.80 6.29
CA GLU A 109 -19.02 -3.82 5.20
C GLU A 109 -18.85 -2.68 4.18
N PHE A 110 -18.10 -1.62 4.53
CA PHE A 110 -17.83 -0.49 3.65
C PHE A 110 -16.86 -0.81 2.51
N ILE A 111 -16.11 -1.92 2.62
CA ILE A 111 -15.16 -2.38 1.62
C ILE A 111 -15.68 -3.67 0.97
N PRO A 112 -16.45 -3.59 -0.13
CA PRO A 112 -16.86 -4.78 -0.87
C PRO A 112 -15.65 -5.60 -1.30
N VAL A 113 -15.71 -6.91 -1.01
CA VAL A 113 -14.78 -7.90 -1.55
C VAL A 113 -15.46 -8.61 -2.69
N TYR A 114 -14.93 -8.45 -3.89
CA TYR A 114 -15.44 -9.08 -5.10
C TYR A 114 -14.82 -10.45 -5.33
N LYS A 115 -15.67 -11.42 -5.64
CA LYS A 115 -15.31 -12.77 -6.05
C LYS A 115 -15.24 -12.81 -7.58
N GLN A 116 -14.16 -13.34 -8.16
CA GLN A 116 -14.05 -13.47 -9.62
C GLN A 116 -14.52 -14.86 -10.06
N ASP A 117 -15.26 -14.90 -11.16
CA ASP A 117 -15.63 -16.14 -11.85
C ASP A 117 -14.45 -16.63 -12.70
N MET A 118 -14.09 -17.91 -12.60
CA MET A 118 -12.97 -18.53 -13.33
C MET A 118 -13.23 -18.64 -14.84
N GLU A 119 -14.49 -18.57 -15.28
CA GLU A 119 -14.87 -18.63 -16.70
C GLU A 119 -14.86 -17.24 -17.37
N LYS A 120 -14.74 -16.17 -16.58
CA LYS A 120 -14.72 -14.78 -17.07
C LYS A 120 -13.27 -14.28 -17.22
N PRO A 121 -13.06 -13.19 -17.98
CA PRO A 121 -11.75 -12.54 -18.04
C PRO A 121 -11.24 -12.16 -16.64
N ASN A 122 -9.96 -12.43 -16.38
CA ASN A 122 -9.33 -12.07 -15.12
C ASN A 122 -9.20 -10.54 -15.00
N VAL A 123 -9.88 -9.96 -14.01
CA VAL A 123 -9.90 -8.52 -13.76
C VAL A 123 -8.50 -7.98 -13.45
N TRP A 124 -7.64 -8.74 -12.77
CA TRP A 124 -6.27 -8.30 -12.51
C TRP A 124 -5.48 -8.08 -13.80
N ASN A 125 -5.65 -8.99 -14.77
CA ASN A 125 -5.02 -8.86 -16.09
C ASN A 125 -5.60 -7.67 -16.87
N LEU A 126 -6.93 -7.45 -16.81
CA LEU A 126 -7.58 -6.30 -17.45
C LEU A 126 -7.06 -4.98 -16.90
N LEU A 127 -6.82 -4.92 -15.58
CA LEU A 127 -6.28 -3.74 -14.90
C LEU A 127 -4.75 -3.65 -14.99
N ASN A 128 -4.10 -4.61 -15.65
CA ASN A 128 -2.65 -4.73 -15.75
C ASN A 128 -1.96 -4.65 -14.37
N GLY A 129 -2.60 -5.26 -13.37
CA GLY A 129 -2.16 -5.23 -11.98
C GLY A 129 -1.66 -6.58 -11.48
N ASN A 130 -0.83 -6.52 -10.44
CA ASN A 130 -0.22 -7.66 -9.77
C ASN A 130 -0.80 -7.85 -8.37
N LYS A 131 -0.33 -8.91 -7.71
CA LYS A 131 -0.65 -9.19 -6.32
C LYS A 131 -0.26 -8.03 -5.42
N ASP A 132 -1.19 -7.65 -4.55
CA ASP A 132 -1.04 -6.60 -3.55
C ASP A 132 -0.84 -5.21 -4.16
N ASP A 133 -1.30 -5.00 -5.41
CA ASP A 133 -1.32 -3.67 -6.03
C ASP A 133 -2.56 -2.88 -5.59
N PHE A 134 -2.41 -1.56 -5.45
CA PHE A 134 -3.51 -0.61 -5.34
C PHE A 134 -3.61 0.26 -6.59
N LEU A 135 -4.82 0.40 -7.12
CA LEU A 135 -5.14 1.32 -8.20
C LEU A 135 -6.08 2.40 -7.64
N ILE A 136 -5.64 3.65 -7.74
CA ILE A 136 -6.37 4.81 -7.20
C ILE A 136 -6.84 5.65 -8.37
N TYR A 137 -8.14 5.83 -8.46
CA TYR A 137 -8.82 6.56 -9.52
C TYR A 137 -9.42 7.85 -8.99
N ASP A 138 -9.40 8.89 -9.81
CA ASP A 138 -10.11 10.13 -9.51
C ASP A 138 -11.63 9.95 -9.61
N ARG A 139 -12.38 11.00 -9.29
CA ARG A 139 -13.86 11.02 -9.34
C ARG A 139 -14.44 10.78 -10.73
N CYS A 140 -13.63 10.99 -11.76
CA CYS A 140 -13.96 10.71 -13.15
C CYS A 140 -13.49 9.32 -13.57
N GLY A 141 -13.12 8.43 -12.65
CA GLY A 141 -12.74 7.05 -12.96
C GLY A 141 -11.41 6.93 -13.71
N ARG A 142 -10.54 7.95 -13.68
CA ARG A 142 -9.24 7.93 -14.37
C ARG A 142 -8.14 7.56 -13.39
N LEU A 143 -7.24 6.65 -13.79
CA LEU A 143 -6.17 6.13 -12.94
C LEU A 143 -5.16 7.23 -12.57
N VAL A 144 -5.07 7.60 -11.30
CA VAL A 144 -4.10 8.57 -10.80
C VAL A 144 -2.81 7.86 -10.36
N TYR A 145 -2.96 6.83 -9.53
CA TYR A 145 -1.84 6.03 -9.02
C TYR A 145 -2.07 4.54 -9.23
N HIS A 146 -0.97 3.85 -9.52
CA HIS A 146 -0.86 2.40 -9.49
C HIS A 146 0.34 2.09 -8.58
N LEU A 147 0.05 1.62 -7.38
CA LEU A 147 1.03 1.32 -6.35
C LEU A 147 1.22 -0.19 -6.29
N GLY A 148 2.38 -0.67 -6.74
CA GLY A 148 2.82 -2.03 -6.46
C GLY A 148 3.86 -2.05 -5.33
N LEU A 149 4.34 -3.23 -4.97
CA LEU A 149 5.42 -3.36 -4.00
C LEU A 149 6.68 -2.59 -4.46
N PRO A 150 7.39 -1.90 -3.54
CA PRO A 150 7.17 -1.85 -2.10
C PRO A 150 6.17 -0.77 -1.63
N TYR A 151 5.65 0.05 -2.54
CA TYR A 151 4.80 1.20 -2.22
C TYR A 151 3.37 0.83 -1.79
N SER A 152 2.92 -0.40 -2.08
CA SER A 152 1.64 -0.92 -1.63
C SER A 152 1.67 -1.48 -0.20
N VAL A 153 2.76 -1.33 0.55
CA VAL A 153 2.80 -1.74 1.96
C VAL A 153 2.11 -0.68 2.82
N LEU A 154 0.94 -1.00 3.38
CA LEU A 154 0.09 -0.12 4.20
C LEU A 154 0.68 0.33 5.54
N HIS A 155 1.90 -0.09 5.85
CA HIS A 155 2.66 0.48 6.96
C HIS A 155 3.21 1.87 6.61
N PHE A 156 3.47 2.14 5.32
CA PHE A 156 4.03 3.39 4.84
C PHE A 156 2.94 4.33 4.31
N PRO A 157 3.19 5.65 4.27
CA PRO A 157 2.17 6.65 3.95
C PRO A 157 1.80 6.72 2.46
N TYR A 158 2.40 5.90 1.59
CA TYR A 158 2.23 6.02 0.15
C TYR A 158 0.78 5.88 -0.32
N MET A 159 0.00 4.97 0.27
CA MET A 159 -1.41 4.82 -0.08
C MET A 159 -2.23 6.00 0.40
N GLU A 160 -2.04 6.44 1.64
CA GLU A 160 -2.71 7.61 2.19
C GLU A 160 -2.45 8.84 1.33
N GLU A 161 -1.18 9.12 1.03
CA GLU A 161 -0.77 10.26 0.22
C GLU A 161 -1.36 10.20 -1.19
N ALA A 162 -1.31 9.03 -1.85
CA ALA A 162 -1.87 8.87 -3.18
C ALA A 162 -3.40 9.08 -3.20
N ILE A 163 -4.12 8.69 -2.13
CA ILE A 163 -5.55 8.95 -1.98
C ILE A 163 -5.81 10.45 -1.77
N ARG A 164 -5.04 11.11 -0.90
CA ARG A 164 -5.16 12.57 -0.68
C ARG A 164 -4.92 13.35 -1.96
N ILE A 165 -3.87 13.02 -2.71
CA ILE A 165 -3.59 13.63 -4.01
C ILE A 165 -4.74 13.39 -4.99
N ALA A 166 -5.26 12.15 -5.09
CA ALA A 166 -6.40 11.87 -5.97
C ALA A 166 -7.69 12.57 -5.55
N PHE A 167 -7.83 12.90 -4.26
CA PHE A 167 -9.00 13.60 -3.70
C PHE A 167 -8.91 15.12 -3.88
N CYS A 168 -7.73 15.70 -3.63
CA CYS A 168 -7.52 17.14 -3.52
C CYS A 168 -6.99 17.78 -4.81
N GLU A 169 -6.22 17.05 -5.60
CA GLU A 169 -5.56 17.60 -6.78
C GLU A 169 -6.25 17.20 -8.09
N THR A 170 -6.17 18.07 -9.09
CA THR A 170 -6.63 17.79 -10.45
C THR A 170 -5.53 17.17 -11.32
N ARG A 171 -4.88 16.10 -10.85
CA ARG A 171 -3.75 15.44 -11.55
C ARG A 171 -4.07 15.00 -12.98
N CYS A 172 -5.31 14.59 -13.21
CA CYS A 172 -5.80 14.15 -14.53
C CYS A 172 -6.59 15.20 -15.28
N GLY A 173 -6.48 16.48 -14.87
CA GLY A 173 -7.22 17.60 -15.44
C GLY A 173 -8.67 17.65 -14.97
N ASN A 174 -9.47 18.48 -15.64
CA ASN A 174 -10.84 18.80 -15.23
C ASN A 174 -11.70 17.53 -15.09
N CYS A 175 -12.49 17.49 -14.02
CA CYS A 175 -13.46 16.45 -13.74
C CYS A 175 -14.82 17.09 -13.45
N SER A 176 -15.88 16.57 -14.05
CA SER A 176 -17.25 17.09 -13.88
C SER A 176 -17.80 16.90 -12.47
N PHE A 177 -17.17 16.05 -11.66
CA PHE A 177 -17.57 15.72 -10.30
C PHE A 177 -16.81 16.52 -9.23
N THR A 178 -15.93 17.46 -9.62
CA THR A 178 -15.24 18.32 -8.66
C THR A 178 -16.20 19.41 -8.15
N VAL A 179 -16.50 19.40 -6.85
CA VAL A 179 -17.34 20.40 -6.16
C VAL A 179 -16.50 21.35 -5.30
N LYS A 180 -17.00 22.57 -5.05
CA LYS A 180 -16.29 23.63 -4.33
C LYS A 180 -15.89 23.24 -2.90
N ASP A 181 -16.75 22.49 -2.20
CA ASP A 181 -16.56 22.09 -0.81
C ASP A 181 -15.29 21.23 -0.59
N ILE A 182 -14.82 20.54 -1.63
CA ILE A 182 -13.58 19.74 -1.57
C ILE A 182 -12.36 20.62 -1.36
N ASN A 183 -12.32 21.79 -2.01
CA ASN A 183 -11.17 22.68 -1.90
C ASN A 183 -11.00 23.18 -0.47
N GLU A 184 -12.10 23.41 0.26
CA GLU A 184 -12.06 23.83 1.66
C GLU A 184 -11.53 22.71 2.58
N ILE A 185 -11.93 21.46 2.33
CA ILE A 185 -11.44 20.29 3.08
C ILE A 185 -9.93 20.14 2.88
N CYS A 186 -9.47 20.20 1.63
CA CYS A 186 -8.07 20.01 1.26
C CYS A 186 -7.16 21.13 1.78
N ASN A 187 -7.64 22.38 1.77
CA ASN A 187 -6.89 23.51 2.34
C ASN A 187 -6.77 23.42 3.88
N ARG A 188 -7.74 22.80 4.56
CA ARG A 188 -7.67 22.61 6.02
C ARG A 188 -6.60 21.59 6.40
N THR A 189 -6.45 20.52 5.61
CA THR A 189 -5.52 19.43 5.92
C THR A 189 -4.06 19.86 5.80
N GLU A 190 -3.74 20.76 4.88
CA GLU A 190 -2.38 21.35 4.74
C GLU A 190 -1.98 22.25 5.92
N ASN A 191 -2.94 22.81 6.66
CA ASN A 191 -2.67 23.73 7.78
C ASN A 191 -2.62 23.04 9.15
N THR A 192 -2.84 21.71 9.21
CA THR A 192 -2.81 20.91 10.45
C THR A 192 -1.45 20.29 10.77
N ASP A 193 -0.40 20.58 10.00
CA ASP A 193 0.99 20.33 10.39
C ASP A 193 1.43 21.34 11.47
N GLU A 194 0.69 21.43 12.58
CA GLU A 194 1.23 22.03 13.80
C GLU A 194 2.40 21.15 14.30
N PRO A 195 3.51 21.73 14.76
CA PRO A 195 4.62 20.96 15.31
C PRO A 195 4.08 20.07 16.42
N VAL A 196 4.29 18.76 16.30
CA VAL A 196 4.08 17.82 17.40
C VAL A 196 4.94 18.33 18.56
N GLU A 197 4.29 18.94 19.55
CA GLU A 197 4.93 19.33 20.78
C GLU A 197 5.45 18.03 21.42
N GLU A 198 6.77 17.90 21.53
CA GLU A 198 7.38 16.74 22.17
C GLU A 198 6.74 16.56 23.55
N PRO A 199 6.25 15.36 23.91
CA PRO A 199 5.73 15.13 25.24
C PRO A 199 6.86 15.40 26.26
N PRO A 200 6.55 16.07 27.38
CA PRO A 200 7.57 16.40 28.37
C PRO A 200 8.24 15.12 28.88
N PRO A 201 9.56 15.16 29.16
CA PRO A 201 10.29 13.96 29.56
C PRO A 201 9.68 13.39 30.84
N THR A 202 9.13 12.18 30.72
CA THR A 202 8.59 11.43 31.86
C THR A 202 9.74 11.13 32.81
N SER A 203 9.71 11.76 33.99
CA SER A 203 10.63 11.47 35.08
C SER A 203 10.43 10.02 35.53
N VAL A 204 11.41 9.17 35.23
CA VAL A 204 11.51 7.81 35.77
C VAL A 204 11.69 7.92 37.29
N PRO A 205 10.88 7.24 38.12
CA PRO A 205 11.16 7.15 39.56
C PRO A 205 12.42 6.33 39.79
N ASP A 206 13.35 6.88 40.57
CA ASP A 206 14.60 6.23 40.96
C ASP A 206 14.37 4.86 41.63
N PRO A 207 15.22 3.85 41.36
CA PRO A 207 15.18 2.59 42.09
C PRO A 207 15.69 2.77 43.53
N PRO A 208 15.20 2.00 44.52
CA PRO A 208 15.58 2.20 45.91
C PRO A 208 17.08 1.91 46.15
N GLN A 209 17.79 2.90 46.69
CA GLN A 209 19.15 2.76 47.21
C GLN A 209 19.20 1.74 48.36
N GLN A 210 19.89 0.62 48.16
CA GLN A 210 20.45 -0.19 49.24
C GLN A 210 21.94 0.16 49.38
N ASN A 211 22.30 0.68 50.56
CA ASN A 211 23.67 1.05 50.94
C ASN A 211 24.43 -0.19 51.49
N PRO A 212 25.77 -0.15 51.66
CA PRO A 212 26.65 -1.17 51.09
C PRO A 212 27.35 -2.01 52.17
N GLN A 213 27.54 -3.30 51.93
CA GLN A 213 28.45 -4.11 52.77
C GLN A 213 29.37 -5.02 51.96
N HIS A 214 30.64 -4.60 51.99
CA HIS A 214 31.88 -5.37 52.05
C HIS A 214 32.31 -6.31 50.91
N HIS A 215 33.49 -5.96 50.40
CA HIS A 215 34.38 -6.75 49.56
C HIS A 215 34.77 -8.09 50.19
N GLY A 216 34.72 -9.15 49.37
CA GLY A 216 35.38 -10.42 49.62
C GLY A 216 35.70 -11.10 48.28
N ALA A 217 36.93 -10.89 47.79
CA ALA A 217 37.45 -11.58 46.63
C ALA A 217 37.75 -13.04 46.99
N HIS A 218 37.24 -14.03 46.25
CA HIS A 218 37.86 -15.35 46.17
C HIS A 218 37.70 -16.02 44.81
N ARG A 219 38.78 -16.73 44.47
CA ARG A 219 39.20 -17.34 43.21
C ARG A 219 38.40 -18.57 42.78
N HIS A 220 38.44 -18.80 41.46
CA HIS A 220 38.47 -20.06 40.70
C HIS A 220 38.07 -21.39 41.37
N HIS A 221 37.18 -22.14 40.71
CA HIS A 221 37.54 -23.46 40.20
C HIS A 221 36.58 -23.95 39.09
N ARG A 222 37.18 -24.45 38.00
CA ARG A 222 36.56 -25.36 37.03
C ARG A 222 36.33 -26.72 37.69
N GLN A 223 35.23 -27.40 37.38
CA GLN A 223 35.22 -28.86 37.33
C GLN A 223 34.19 -29.39 36.32
N HIS A 224 34.66 -30.39 35.57
CA HIS A 224 33.96 -31.20 34.60
C HIS A 224 32.97 -32.16 35.29
N GLY A 225 31.82 -32.39 34.64
CA GLY A 225 30.92 -33.50 34.96
C GLY A 225 30.91 -34.51 33.83
N HIS A 226 31.50 -35.69 34.07
CA HIS A 226 31.20 -36.92 33.35
C HIS A 226 30.11 -37.66 34.13
N GLN A 227 29.00 -37.97 33.46
CA GLN A 227 28.38 -39.30 33.42
C GLN A 227 27.29 -39.30 32.36
#